data_AF-A0A960NN39-F1
#
_entry.id   AF-A0A960NN39-F1
#
_cell.length_a   1.000
_cell.length_b   1.000
_cell.length_c   1.000
_cell.angle_alpha   90.00
_cell.angle_beta   90.00
_cell.angle_gamma   90.00
#
_symmetry.space_group_name_H-M   'P 1'
#
loop_
_entity.id
_entity.type
_entity.pdbx_description
1 polymer ?
#
loop_
_entity_poly.entity_id
_entity_poly.type
_entity_poly.pdbx_seq_one_letter_code
_entity_poly.pdbx_strand_id
1 'polypeptide(L)' 'PWNALAHAVFAAMGRDPKIEYIDMPEHLVQKYQYRTQADITKLRAAGYDQAFATLEEGVKDYVDTWLSDRG' A
#
# COMPACT_ATOMS: atom_id res chain seq x y z
N PRO A 1 0.86 -2.71 -7.07
CA PRO A 1 2.11 -2.07 -7.56
C PRO A 1 2.34 -0.76 -6.82
N TRP A 2 3.58 -0.32 -6.64
CA TRP A 2 3.91 0.86 -5.82
C TRP A 2 3.31 2.16 -6.37
N ASN A 3 3.19 2.30 -7.69
CA ASN A 3 2.45 3.41 -8.32
C ASN A 3 0.97 3.44 -7.88
N ALA A 4 0.31 2.28 -7.75
CA ALA A 4 -1.09 2.22 -7.33
C ALA A 4 -1.26 2.73 -5.89
N LEU A 5 -0.31 2.42 -5.00
CA LEU A 5 -0.27 2.99 -3.65
C LEU A 5 -0.10 4.51 -3.70
N ALA A 6 0.88 5.02 -4.46
CA ALA A 6 1.10 6.46 -4.58
C ALA A 6 -0.16 7.18 -5.09
N HIS A 7 -0.80 6.67 -6.14
CA HIS A 7 -2.05 7.22 -6.67
C HIS A 7 -3.20 7.17 -5.64
N ALA A 8 -3.34 6.07 -4.89
CA ALA A 8 -4.35 5.97 -3.85
C ALA A 8 -4.16 7.03 -2.75
N VAL A 9 -2.90 7.32 -2.35
CA VAL A 9 -2.60 8.36 -1.36
C VAL A 9 -2.95 9.75 -1.91
N PHE A 10 -2.56 10.07 -3.15
CA PHE A 10 -2.93 11.34 -3.80
C PHE A 10 -4.45 11.52 -3.92
N ALA A 11 -5.16 10.46 -4.31
CA ALA A 11 -6.61 10.45 -4.40
C ALA A 11 -7.27 10.65 -3.02
N ALA A 12 -6.78 10.00 -1.97
CA ALA A 12 -7.26 10.18 -0.61
C ALA A 12 -7.07 11.64 -0.12
N MET A 13 -5.97 12.28 -0.50
CA MET A 13 -5.71 13.70 -0.19
C MET A 13 -6.45 14.69 -1.11
N GLY A 14 -7.20 14.22 -2.12
CA GLY A 14 -7.89 15.08 -3.08
C GLY A 14 -6.96 15.93 -3.96
N ARG A 15 -5.74 15.43 -4.25
CA ARG A 15 -4.72 16.15 -5.02
C ARG A 15 -4.35 15.41 -6.29
N ASP A 16 -3.91 16.16 -7.30
CA ASP A 16 -3.34 15.57 -8.50
C ASP A 16 -2.01 14.86 -8.19
N PRO A 17 -1.78 13.66 -8.75
CA PRO A 17 -0.57 12.90 -8.50
C PRO A 17 0.66 13.59 -9.09
N LYS A 18 1.62 13.92 -8.23
CA LYS A 18 2.94 14.42 -8.62
C LYS A 18 4.01 13.46 -8.10
N ILE A 19 4.40 12.50 -8.93
CA ILE A 19 5.36 11.44 -8.57
C ILE A 19 6.72 11.76 -9.19
N GLU A 20 7.74 11.89 -8.34
CA GLU A 20 9.14 12.01 -8.75
C GLU A 20 9.85 10.68 -8.51
N TYR A 21 10.53 10.18 -9.54
CA TYR A 21 11.28 8.92 -9.48
C TYR A 21 12.73 9.24 -9.10
N ILE A 22 13.27 8.51 -8.13
CA ILE A 22 14.68 8.60 -7.76
C ILE A 22 15.40 7.29 -8.09
N ASP A 23 16.70 7.37 -8.34
CA ASP A 23 17.52 6.19 -8.58
C ASP A 23 17.54 5.29 -7.33
N MET A 24 17.45 3.98 -7.58
CA MET A 24 17.49 3.00 -6.51
C MET A 24 18.89 2.96 -5.89
N PRO A 25 19.04 3.14 -4.57
CA PRO A 25 20.34 3.07 -3.91
C PRO A 25 21.02 1.71 -4.13
N GLU A 26 22.30 1.70 -4.50
CA GLU A 26 23.03 0.47 -4.87
C GLU A 26 22.99 -0.62 -3.77
N HIS A 27 23.05 -0.22 -2.50
CA HIS A 27 23.02 -1.13 -1.37
C HIS A 27 21.65 -1.79 -1.14
N LEU A 28 20.57 -1.25 -1.71
CA LEU A 28 19.23 -1.81 -1.64
C LEU A 28 18.92 -2.75 -2.80
N VAL A 29 19.58 -2.59 -3.96
CA VAL A 29 19.30 -3.38 -5.17
C VAL A 29 19.30 -4.88 -4.90
N GLN A 30 20.28 -5.37 -4.14
CA GLN A 30 20.45 -6.80 -3.84
C GLN A 30 19.48 -7.32 -2.76
N LYS A 31 18.84 -6.43 -2.01
CA LYS A 31 17.95 -6.76 -0.88
C LYS A 31 16.50 -6.41 -1.16
N TYR A 32 16.23 -5.76 -2.29
CA TYR A 32 14.91 -5.26 -2.64
C TYR A 32 14.04 -6.38 -3.21
N GLN A 33 12.87 -6.57 -2.60
CA GLN A 33 11.88 -7.51 -3.11
C GLN A 33 10.93 -6.79 -4.07
N TYR A 34 11.10 -7.02 -5.38
CA TYR A 34 10.27 -6.42 -6.42
C TYR A 34 8.80 -6.88 -6.40
N ARG A 35 8.53 -8.06 -5.83
CA ARG A 35 7.17 -8.62 -5.72
C ARG A 35 7.02 -9.47 -4.47
N THR A 36 6.01 -9.13 -3.68
CA THR A 36 5.46 -9.94 -2.59
C THR A 36 4.03 -10.32 -2.94
N GLN A 37 3.65 -11.56 -2.69
CA GLN A 37 2.26 -12.00 -2.76
C GLN A 37 2.06 -13.06 -1.68
N ALA A 38 1.15 -12.81 -0.74
CA ALA A 38 0.88 -13.75 0.34
C ALA A 38 0.05 -14.93 -0.19
N ASP A 39 0.49 -16.15 0.10
CA ASP A 39 -0.35 -17.34 -0.02
C ASP A 39 -1.20 -17.47 1.25
N ILE A 40 -2.51 -17.23 1.11
CA ILE A 40 -3.47 -17.22 2.21
C ILE A 40 -4.15 -18.57 2.44
N THR A 41 -3.77 -19.62 1.70
CA THR A 41 -4.44 -20.93 1.76
C THR A 41 -4.45 -21.49 3.17
N LYS A 42 -3.32 -21.39 3.89
CA LYS A 42 -3.22 -21.84 5.30
C LYS A 42 -4.09 -21.02 6.25
N LEU A 43 -4.19 -19.72 6.01
CA LEU A 43 -5.01 -18.82 6.83
C LEU A 43 -6.51 -19.11 6.65
N ARG A 44 -6.93 -19.38 5.41
CA ARG A 44 -8.30 -19.82 5.09
C ARG A 44 -8.60 -21.18 5.71
N ALA A 45 -7.67 -22.13 5.60
CA ALA A 45 -7.81 -23.46 6.20
C ALA A 45 -7.89 -23.41 7.73
N ALA A 46 -7.26 -22.42 8.37
CA ALA A 46 -7.33 -22.20 9.82
C ALA A 46 -8.66 -21.56 10.28
N GLY A 47 -9.58 -21.23 9.37
CA GLY A 47 -10.92 -20.73 9.68
C GLY A 47 -11.11 -19.23 9.54
N TYR A 48 -10.14 -18.47 9.04
CA TYR A 48 -10.33 -17.04 8.74
C TYR A 48 -11.08 -16.89 7.41
N ASP A 49 -12.31 -16.40 7.46
CA ASP A 49 -13.25 -16.29 6.34
C ASP A 49 -13.51 -14.84 5.89
N GLN A 50 -13.09 -13.85 6.68
CA GLN A 50 -13.30 -12.44 6.37
C GLN A 50 -12.56 -11.97 5.10
N ALA A 51 -13.14 -10.98 4.42
CA ALA A 51 -12.50 -10.34 3.28
C ALA A 51 -11.33 -9.46 3.76
N PHE A 52 -10.27 -9.39 2.94
CA PHE A 52 -9.23 -8.38 3.13
C PHE A 52 -9.70 -7.09 2.47
N ALA A 53 -9.41 -5.96 3.12
CA ALA A 53 -9.59 -4.65 2.50
C ALA A 53 -8.75 -4.53 1.23
N THR A 54 -9.29 -3.83 0.23
CA THR A 54 -8.52 -3.45 -0.95
C THR A 54 -7.47 -2.41 -0.58
N LEU A 55 -6.50 -2.20 -1.48
CA LEU A 55 -5.44 -1.21 -1.28
C LEU A 55 -6.02 0.19 -1.14
N GLU A 56 -6.99 0.53 -2.00
CA GLU A 56 -7.64 1.82 -2.07
C GLU A 56 -8.45 2.12 -0.80
N GLU A 57 -9.22 1.14 -0.33
CA GLU A 57 -10.00 1.26 0.91
C GLU A 57 -9.08 1.45 2.12
N GLY A 58 -8.02 0.64 2.24
CA GLY A 58 -7.07 0.74 3.35
C GLY A 58 -6.30 2.06 3.35
N VAL A 59 -5.89 2.56 2.19
CA VAL A 59 -5.20 3.84 2.06
C VAL A 59 -6.12 5.00 2.42
N LYS A 60 -7.37 4.98 1.95
CA LYS A 60 -8.36 6.01 2.26
C LYS A 60 -8.60 6.10 3.77
N ASP A 61 -8.90 4.97 4.42
CA ASP A 61 -9.15 4.95 5.86
C ASP A 61 -7.92 5.43 6.65
N TYR A 62 -6.71 5.00 6.27
CA TYR A 62 -5.50 5.44 6.96
C TYR A 62 -5.26 6.96 6.86
N VAL A 63 -5.46 7.54 5.69
CA VAL A 63 -5.25 8.98 5.46
C VAL A 63 -6.33 9.82 6.13
N ASP A 64 -7.60 9.44 5.95
CA ASP A 64 -8.74 10.21 6.45
C ASP A 64 -8.88 10.10 7.98
N THR A 65 -8.71 8.89 8.53
CA THR A 65 -9.02 8.63 9.95
C THR A 65 -7.81 8.83 10.85
N TRP A 66 -6.60 8.50 10.40
CA TRP A 66 -5.44 8.40 11.30
C TRP A 66 -4.40 9.50 11.11
N LEU A 67 -4.12 9.89 9.87
CA LEU A 67 -3.15 10.96 9.57
C LEU A 67 -3.75 12.36 9.73
N SER A 68 -5.04 12.52 9.43
CA SER A 68 -5.72 13.84 9.53
C SER A 68 -6.03 14.26 10.97
N ASP A 69 -6.13 13.32 11.91
CA ASP A 69 -6.44 13.58 13.33
C ASP A 69 -5.18 13.98 14.16
N ARG A 70 -4.00 13.99 13.54
CA ARG A 70 -2.72 14.40 14.17
C ARG A 70 -2.04 15.60 13.50
N GLY A 71 -2.76 16.32 12.64
CA GLY A 71 -2.32 17.55 11.97
C GLY A 71 -2.55 18.79 12.80
#